data_AF-A0A955CIK3-F1
#
_entry.id   AF-A0A955CIK3-F1
#
_cell.length_a   1.000
_cell.length_b   1.000
_cell.length_c   1.000
_cell.angle_alpha   90.00
_cell.angle_beta   90.00
_cell.angle_gamma   90.00
#
_symmetry.space_group_name_H-M   'P 1'
#
loop_
_entity.id
_entity.type
_entity.pdbx_description
1 polymer ?
#
loop_
_entity_poly.entity_id
_entity_poly.type
_entity_poly.pdbx_seq_one_letter_code
_entity_poly.pdbx_strand_id
1 'polypeptide(L)'
;MIILSGKRLAGQASIRPGKPEQGSLGASGTLNHQLLELTRMADKFDPYREALVMETETVWSDKFDDLAPARKAKIAEALHADPEQASQLEYVRVHTGFCRKISVTADDVERIAG
;
A
#
# COMPACT_ATOMS: atom_id res chain seq x y z
N MET A 1 -58.01 38.25 30.86
CA MET A 1 -58.28 39.34 29.90
C MET A 1 -58.29 38.73 28.51
N ILE A 2 -59.49 38.61 27.91
CA ILE A 2 -59.89 38.81 26.49
C ILE A 2 -58.83 38.41 25.42
N ILE A 3 -59.07 37.64 24.33
CA ILE A 3 -60.19 36.84 23.80
C ILE A 3 -59.70 36.19 22.46
N LEU A 4 -60.43 35.16 21.98
CA LEU A 4 -60.64 34.73 20.57
C LEU A 4 -59.46 34.11 19.78
N SER A 5 -59.53 32.82 19.40
CA SER A 5 -60.26 32.21 18.27
C SER A 5 -59.36 31.99 17.05
N GLY A 6 -59.31 30.74 16.59
CA GLY A 6 -58.67 30.39 15.33
C GLY A 6 -58.94 28.95 14.93
N LYS A 7 -60.14 28.70 14.39
CA LYS A 7 -60.47 27.48 13.64
C LYS A 7 -59.42 27.22 12.56
N ARG A 8 -58.97 25.98 12.40
CA ARG A 8 -58.78 25.42 11.05
C ARG A 8 -59.26 23.98 10.99
N LEU A 9 -60.08 23.78 9.97
CA LEU A 9 -60.73 22.56 9.53
C LEU A 9 -59.79 21.70 8.70
N ALA A 10 -60.30 20.48 8.46
CA ALA A 10 -60.02 19.58 7.36
C ALA A 10 -58.84 18.63 7.55
N GLY A 11 -59.20 17.40 7.89
CA GLY A 11 -58.39 16.24 7.62
C GLY A 11 -58.31 15.92 6.13
N GLN A 12 -57.31 15.12 5.79
CA GLN A 12 -57.44 14.04 4.83
C GLN A 12 -56.31 13.07 5.09
N ALA A 13 -56.69 11.86 5.48
CA ALA A 13 -55.84 10.70 5.40
C ALA A 13 -55.60 10.40 3.91
N SER A 14 -54.33 10.24 3.51
CA SER A 14 -54.01 9.49 2.30
C SER A 14 -52.68 8.77 2.50
N ILE A 15 -52.83 7.48 2.74
CA ILE A 15 -51.78 6.47 2.87
C ILE A 15 -51.03 6.39 1.54
N ARG A 16 -49.69 6.52 1.57
CA ARG A 16 -48.79 5.93 0.56
C ARG A 16 -47.50 5.41 1.23
N PRO A 17 -46.92 4.32 0.69
CA PRO A 17 -46.13 3.34 1.43
C PRO A 17 -44.70 3.81 1.72
N GLY A 18 -44.11 3.19 2.74
CA GLY A 18 -42.77 3.44 3.25
C GLY A 18 -41.71 3.46 2.14
N LYS A 19 -40.96 4.55 2.11
CA LYS A 19 -39.70 4.64 1.37
C LYS A 19 -38.61 4.06 2.28
N PRO A 20 -37.89 3.01 1.88
CA PRO A 20 -36.78 2.51 2.67
C PRO A 20 -35.71 3.60 2.78
N GLU A 21 -35.34 3.85 4.03
CA GLU A 21 -34.09 4.43 4.51
C GLU A 21 -32.99 4.42 3.46
N GLN A 22 -32.75 5.58 2.82
CA GLN A 22 -31.52 5.81 2.08
C GLN A 22 -30.45 6.18 3.11
N GLY A 23 -29.84 5.15 3.71
CA GLY A 23 -28.51 5.27 4.29
C GLY A 23 -27.57 5.76 3.20
N SER A 24 -27.16 7.02 3.31
CA SER A 24 -26.16 7.62 2.45
C SER A 24 -24.88 6.78 2.55
N LEU A 25 -24.42 6.32 1.38
CA LEU A 25 -23.27 5.44 1.19
C LEU A 25 -22.03 5.97 1.92
N GLY A 26 -21.76 5.39 3.08
CA GLY A 26 -20.39 5.24 3.55
C GLY A 26 -19.70 4.13 2.74
N ALA A 27 -18.40 4.30 2.54
CA ALA A 27 -17.46 3.33 1.95
C ALA A 27 -17.50 3.16 0.41
N SER A 28 -17.04 4.18 -0.32
CA SER A 28 -16.38 3.96 -1.61
C SER A 28 -15.11 4.80 -1.65
N GLY A 29 -13.97 4.19 -1.29
CA GLY A 29 -12.69 4.89 -1.21
C GLY A 29 -11.50 4.04 -0.75
N THR A 30 -11.71 2.80 -0.29
CA THR A 30 -10.62 1.99 0.30
C THR A 30 -10.09 0.88 -0.60
N LEU A 31 -10.74 0.58 -1.74
CA LEU A 31 -10.40 -0.62 -2.53
C LEU A 31 -9.35 -0.40 -3.63
N ASN A 32 -8.83 0.82 -3.82
CA ASN A 32 -7.80 1.08 -4.83
C ASN A 32 -6.38 1.25 -4.25
N HIS A 33 -6.21 1.48 -2.94
CA HIS A 33 -4.86 1.55 -2.35
C HIS A 33 -4.19 0.18 -2.23
N GLN A 34 -4.96 -0.88 -2.00
CA GLN A 34 -4.42 -2.22 -1.77
C GLN A 34 -4.11 -3.00 -3.07
N LEU A 35 -4.60 -2.52 -4.23
CA LEU A 35 -4.36 -3.15 -5.54
C LEU A 35 -3.15 -2.55 -6.28
N LEU A 36 -2.69 -1.34 -5.90
CA LEU A 36 -1.48 -0.70 -6.43
C LEU A 36 -0.18 -1.26 -5.84
N GLU A 37 -0.23 -1.90 -4.67
CA GLU A 37 0.94 -2.54 -4.03
C GLU A 37 1.30 -3.91 -4.64
N LEU A 38 0.38 -4.55 -5.36
CA LEU A 38 0.57 -5.91 -5.89
C LEU A 38 1.15 -5.97 -7.31
N THR A 39 1.40 -4.82 -7.97
CA THR A 39 1.86 -4.79 -9.37
C THR A 39 3.05 -3.86 -9.63
N ARG A 40 3.82 -3.44 -8.62
CA ARG A 40 5.14 -2.89 -8.90
C ARG A 40 6.02 -4.02 -9.47
N MET A 41 6.08 -4.08 -10.79
CA MET A 41 7.13 -4.81 -11.48
C MET A 41 8.47 -4.26 -11.00
N ALA A 42 9.44 -5.15 -10.79
CA ALA A 42 10.79 -4.76 -10.41
C ALA A 42 11.29 -3.66 -11.35
N ASP A 43 11.83 -2.60 -10.77
CA ASP A 43 12.59 -1.59 -11.51
C ASP A 43 13.85 -2.25 -12.08
N LYS A 44 14.27 -1.79 -13.25
CA LYS A 44 15.61 -2.07 -13.75
C LYS A 44 16.61 -1.16 -13.04
N PHE A 45 17.87 -1.59 -12.98
CA PHE A 45 18.96 -0.73 -12.52
C PHE A 45 19.01 0.56 -13.35
N ASP A 46 18.99 1.70 -12.66
CA ASP A 46 19.01 3.03 -13.25
C ASP A 46 20.14 3.85 -12.59
N PRO A 47 21.25 4.12 -13.30
CA PRO A 47 22.40 4.82 -12.73
C PRO A 47 22.08 6.21 -12.15
N TYR A 48 21.05 6.89 -12.69
CA TYR A 48 20.66 8.20 -12.20
C TYR A 48 19.89 8.11 -10.89
N ARG A 49 18.94 7.17 -10.77
CA ARG A 49 18.26 6.89 -9.51
C ARG A 49 19.23 6.41 -8.45
N GLU A 50 20.15 5.53 -8.85
CA GLU A 50 21.20 4.98 -7.99
C GLU A 50 22.08 6.08 -7.37
N ALA A 51 22.50 7.06 -8.16
CA ALA A 51 23.29 8.20 -7.68
C ALA A 51 22.54 9.07 -6.64
N LEU A 52 21.21 8.94 -6.58
CA LEU A 52 20.34 9.67 -5.65
C LEU A 52 19.83 8.79 -4.50
N VAL A 53 20.36 7.57 -4.36
CA VAL A 53 20.03 6.66 -3.26
C VAL A 53 20.62 7.18 -1.96
N MET A 54 19.77 7.43 -0.98
CA MET A 54 20.15 7.87 0.36
C MET A 54 19.96 6.77 1.40
N GLU A 55 19.11 5.80 1.11
CA GLU A 55 18.71 4.73 2.03
C GLU A 55 18.64 3.39 1.29
N THR A 56 18.94 2.30 1.98
CA THR A 56 18.84 0.95 1.42
C THR A 56 17.98 0.09 2.32
N GLU A 57 17.02 -0.62 1.73
CA GLU A 57 16.14 -1.54 2.45
C GLU A 57 16.17 -2.92 1.79
N THR A 58 16.30 -3.96 2.61
CA THR A 58 16.19 -5.35 2.16
C THR A 58 14.86 -5.92 2.65
N VAL A 59 14.03 -6.38 1.72
CA VAL A 59 12.75 -7.04 2.03
C VAL A 59 12.94 -8.54 1.93
N TRP A 60 12.64 -9.24 3.02
CA TRP A 60 12.71 -10.69 3.11
C TRP A 60 11.30 -11.28 3.01
N SER A 61 11.12 -12.28 2.16
CA SER A 61 9.90 -13.10 2.17
C SER A 61 9.93 -14.05 3.37
N ASP A 62 8.75 -14.38 3.90
CA ASP A 62 8.56 -15.30 5.05
C ASP A 62 9.20 -16.68 4.82
N LYS A 63 9.36 -17.08 3.55
CA LYS A 63 10.05 -18.32 3.15
C LYS A 63 11.50 -18.40 3.61
N PHE A 64 12.10 -17.26 3.97
CA PHE A 64 13.49 -17.17 4.38
C PHE A 64 13.66 -16.96 5.88
N ASP A 65 12.59 -17.05 6.69
CA ASP A 65 12.69 -16.83 8.14
C ASP A 65 13.55 -17.86 8.87
N ASP A 66 13.69 -19.06 8.32
CA ASP A 66 14.60 -20.08 8.84
C ASP A 66 16.09 -19.77 8.61
N LEU A 67 16.41 -18.79 7.76
CA LEU A 67 17.81 -18.38 7.54
C LEU A 67 18.35 -17.64 8.78
N ALA A 68 19.50 -18.10 9.25
CA ALA A 68 20.21 -17.44 10.35
C ALA A 68 20.43 -15.94 10.05
N PRO A 69 20.27 -15.05 11.03
CA PRO A 69 20.35 -13.60 10.81
C PRO A 69 21.70 -13.15 10.26
N ALA A 70 22.80 -13.81 10.66
CA ALA A 70 24.13 -13.54 10.10
C ALA A 70 24.23 -13.88 8.60
N ARG A 71 23.50 -14.91 8.14
CA ARG A 71 23.44 -15.28 6.72
C ARG A 71 22.56 -14.30 5.95
N LYS A 72 21.42 -13.90 6.51
CA LYS A 72 20.58 -12.83 5.94
C LYS A 72 21.39 -11.53 5.75
N ALA A 73 22.15 -11.11 6.77
CA ALA A 73 22.99 -9.92 6.69
C ALA A 73 24.03 -9.99 5.57
N LYS A 74 24.73 -11.12 5.41
CA LYS A 74 25.71 -11.31 4.32
C LYS A 74 25.07 -11.23 2.93
N ILE A 75 23.90 -11.85 2.77
CA ILE A 75 23.18 -11.83 1.49
C ILE A 75 22.69 -10.41 1.18
N ALA A 76 22.13 -9.71 2.17
CA ALA A 76 21.71 -8.32 2.02
C ALA A 76 22.89 -7.41 1.61
N GLU A 77 24.04 -7.53 2.28
CA GLU A 77 25.24 -6.78 1.94
C GLU A 77 25.70 -7.07 0.51
N ALA A 78 25.77 -8.34 0.12
CA ALA A 78 26.16 -8.74 -1.23
C ALA A 78 25.19 -8.23 -2.31
N LEU A 79 23.88 -8.26 -2.05
CA LEU A 79 22.87 -7.72 -2.97
C LEU A 79 22.99 -6.20 -3.13
N HIS A 80 23.29 -5.49 -2.04
CA HIS A 80 23.44 -4.04 -2.07
C HIS A 80 24.80 -3.58 -2.60
N ALA A 81 25.82 -4.43 -2.56
CA ALA A 81 27.12 -4.20 -3.19
C ALA A 81 27.02 -4.25 -4.73
N ASP A 82 26.13 -5.09 -5.26
CA ASP A 82 25.94 -5.31 -6.69
C ASP A 82 24.45 -5.30 -7.08
N PRO A 83 23.79 -4.12 -6.99
CA PRO A 83 22.34 -4.00 -7.15
C PRO A 83 21.84 -4.32 -8.57
N GLU A 84 22.72 -4.28 -9.58
CA GLU A 84 22.37 -4.60 -10.96
C GLU A 84 21.99 -6.07 -11.16
N GLN A 85 22.54 -6.95 -10.32
CA GLN A 85 22.25 -8.39 -10.34
C GLN A 85 21.07 -8.79 -9.46
N ALA A 86 20.43 -7.84 -8.78
CA ALA A 86 19.28 -8.12 -7.94
C ALA A 86 18.04 -8.39 -8.79
N SER A 87 17.40 -9.54 -8.58
CA SER A 87 16.23 -9.96 -9.37
C SER A 87 14.99 -9.08 -9.16
N GLN A 88 14.85 -8.51 -7.96
CA GLN A 88 13.75 -7.60 -7.63
C GLN A 88 14.26 -6.32 -6.95
N LEU A 89 14.68 -5.38 -7.79
CA LEU A 89 15.07 -4.04 -7.38
C LEU A 89 13.88 -3.07 -7.47
N GLU A 90 13.78 -2.13 -6.54
CA GLU A 90 12.80 -1.05 -6.57
C GLU A 90 13.43 0.26 -6.08
N TYR A 91 13.11 1.36 -6.74
CA TYR A 91 13.51 2.70 -6.30
C TYR A 91 12.30 3.47 -5.79
N VAL A 92 12.22 3.60 -4.46
CA VAL A 92 11.14 4.33 -3.79
C VAL A 92 11.56 5.77 -3.58
N ARG A 93 10.78 6.73 -4.08
CA ARG A 93 11.04 8.15 -3.84
C ARG A 93 10.88 8.45 -2.35
N VAL A 94 11.90 9.02 -1.73
CA VAL A 94 11.87 9.55 -0.36
C VAL A 94 12.06 11.07 -0.37
N HIS A 95 11.99 11.70 0.80
CA HIS A 95 11.98 13.16 0.93
C HIS A 95 13.21 13.81 0.30
N THR A 96 14.39 13.22 0.47
CA THR A 96 15.69 13.78 0.05
C THR A 96 16.36 13.01 -1.09
N GLY A 97 15.69 12.03 -1.71
CA GLY A 97 16.30 11.18 -2.73
C GLY A 97 15.48 9.94 -3.03
N PHE A 98 16.14 8.80 -3.15
CA PHE A 98 15.52 7.49 -3.28
C PHE A 98 15.96 6.54 -2.16
N CYS A 99 15.05 5.67 -1.75
CA CYS A 99 15.36 4.45 -1.03
C CYS A 99 15.46 3.32 -2.05
N ARG A 100 16.60 2.63 -2.07
CA ARG A 100 16.82 1.43 -2.87
C ARG A 100 16.33 0.23 -2.09
N LYS A 101 15.23 -0.35 -2.55
CA LYS A 101 14.61 -1.53 -1.97
C LYS A 101 14.96 -2.75 -2.80
N ILE A 102 15.48 -3.79 -2.17
CA ILE A 102 15.73 -5.09 -2.82
C ILE A 102 14.88 -6.14 -2.13
N SER A 103 13.99 -6.78 -2.87
CA SER A 103 13.24 -7.94 -2.41
C SER A 103 14.05 -9.19 -2.68
N VAL A 104 14.43 -9.92 -1.64
CA VAL A 104 15.29 -11.09 -1.77
C VAL A 104 14.50 -12.24 -2.39
N THR A 105 14.99 -12.76 -3.52
CA THR A 105 14.42 -13.92 -4.19
C THR A 105 15.20 -15.19 -3.88
N ALA A 106 14.62 -16.35 -4.22
CA ALA A 106 15.32 -17.64 -4.06
C ALA A 106 16.56 -17.74 -4.96
N ASP A 107 16.51 -17.15 -6.15
CA ASP A 107 17.63 -17.08 -7.10
C ASP A 107 18.81 -16.28 -6.49
N ASP A 108 18.50 -15.14 -5.88
CA ASP A 108 19.51 -14.32 -5.18
C ASP A 108 20.18 -15.07 -4.03
N VAL A 109 19.41 -15.82 -3.24
CA VAL A 109 19.93 -16.63 -2.13
C VAL A 109 20.80 -17.77 -2.67
N GLU A 110 20.37 -18.48 -3.72
CA GLU A 110 21.14 -19.57 -4.32
C GLU A 110 22.46 -19.06 -4.89
N ARG A 111 22.44 -17.94 -5.62
CA ARG A 111 23.62 -17.32 -6.23
C ARG A 111 24.67 -16.86 -5.22
N ILE A 112 24.24 -16.29 -4.10
CA ILE A 112 25.15 -15.68 -3.11
C ILE A 112 25.57 -16.69 -2.04
N ALA A 113 24.68 -17.63 -1.71
CA ALA A 113 24.86 -18.52 -0.57
C ALA A 113 25.18 -19.97 -0.95
N GLY A 114 25.20 -20.30 -2.24
CA GLY A 114 25.79 -21.52 -2.80
C GLY A 114 27.31 -21.39 -2.94
#